data_AF-A0A8T5RFK0-F1
#
_entry.id   AF-A0A8T5RFK0-F1
#
_cell.length_a   1.000
_cell.length_b   1.000
_cell.length_c   1.000
_cell.angle_alpha   90.00
_cell.angle_beta   90.00
_cell.angle_gamma   90.00
#
_symmetry.space_group_name_H-M   'P 1'
#
loop_
_entity.id
_entity.type
_entity.pdbx_description
1 polymer ?
#
loop_
_entity_poly.entity_id
_entity_poly.type
_entity_poly.pdbx_seq_one_letter_code
_entity_poly.pdbx_strand_id
1 'polypeptide(L)'
;PSFFIIRKEFSVIIDLTIAKILMVLDFLPLILLLFIDTIRSPFFFTTISLSVLNGLYIIRFMIILIKKSVGKIKKKFKLFFIGTMISLPSLIYAIIVTLQILPPIIQEIVYFLGVGELLIGFIIIYFSVYDFPPFYEFEWRNDLKRLFIINNFTKDCLFYYNFEKNKEEQIKNITFTKNDYVSDIDKIIPGGIIGIEQIVSTITGTLNKKIESIKGKDSVIFIEQGIVSSRLSYILIVKNELESFHHFLNSIRKEFESFFKEILINLDKLSEDKEIIFSSFIHIINNLI
;
A
#
# COMPACT_ATOMS: atom_id res chain seq x y z
N PRO A 1 17.93 -1.06 -10.87
CA PRO A 1 16.52 -1.45 -11.13
C PRO A 1 16.27 -2.97 -11.06
N SER A 2 17.20 -3.80 -11.53
CA SER A 2 17.03 -5.26 -11.65
C SER A 2 17.01 -6.04 -10.32
N PHE A 3 17.68 -5.56 -9.27
CA PHE A 3 17.67 -6.25 -7.97
C PHE A 3 16.32 -6.22 -7.23
N PHE A 4 15.41 -5.30 -7.60
CA PHE A 4 14.10 -5.19 -6.96
C PHE A 4 13.15 -6.33 -7.31
N ILE A 5 13.28 -6.93 -8.50
CA ILE A 5 12.36 -7.98 -8.98
C ILE A 5 12.68 -9.36 -8.38
N ILE A 6 13.84 -9.53 -7.73
CA ILE A 6 14.29 -10.84 -7.19
C ILE A 6 13.69 -11.13 -5.80
N ARG A 7 13.04 -10.15 -5.18
CA ARG A 7 12.39 -10.28 -3.87
C ARG A 7 11.21 -11.26 -3.93
N LYS A 8 11.13 -12.17 -2.96
CA LYS A 8 10.08 -13.22 -2.86
C LYS A 8 8.68 -12.60 -2.88
N GLU A 9 8.55 -11.40 -2.37
CA GLU A 9 7.33 -10.59 -2.30
C GLU A 9 6.75 -10.30 -3.71
N PHE A 10 7.60 -10.25 -4.75
CA PHE A 10 7.15 -10.11 -6.13
C PHE A 10 6.76 -11.44 -6.78
N SER A 11 7.06 -12.60 -6.19
CA SER A 11 6.64 -13.91 -6.73
C SER A 11 5.12 -14.11 -6.72
N VAL A 12 4.41 -13.36 -5.87
CA VAL A 12 2.94 -13.32 -5.80
C VAL A 12 2.36 -12.56 -7.01
N ILE A 13 3.16 -11.71 -7.64
CA ILE A 13 2.76 -10.80 -8.71
C ILE A 13 3.26 -11.29 -10.07
N ILE A 14 4.45 -11.90 -10.10
CA ILE A 14 5.17 -12.29 -11.31
C ILE A 14 5.83 -13.65 -11.12
N ASP A 15 5.98 -14.40 -12.20
CA ASP A 15 6.90 -15.53 -12.23
C ASP A 15 8.35 -15.01 -12.20
N LEU A 16 9.01 -15.19 -11.06
CA LEU A 16 10.41 -14.81 -10.84
C LEU A 16 11.37 -15.48 -11.83
N THR A 17 11.03 -16.67 -12.33
CA THR A 17 11.84 -17.41 -13.30
C THR A 17 11.86 -16.68 -14.63
N ILE A 18 10.69 -16.27 -15.10
CA ILE A 18 10.53 -15.50 -16.34
C ILE A 18 11.23 -14.14 -16.20
N ALA A 19 11.05 -13.46 -15.07
CA ALA A 19 11.70 -12.17 -14.84
C ALA A 19 13.23 -12.26 -14.82
N LYS A 20 13.81 -13.31 -14.20
CA LYS A 20 15.26 -13.57 -14.21
C LYS A 20 15.77 -13.84 -15.62
N ILE A 21 15.06 -14.68 -16.38
CA ILE A 21 15.39 -14.98 -17.77
C ILE A 21 15.40 -13.69 -18.61
N LEU A 22 14.40 -12.83 -18.44
CA LEU A 22 14.30 -11.57 -19.17
C LEU A 22 15.39 -10.56 -18.76
N MET A 23 15.79 -10.51 -17.49
CA MET A 23 16.92 -9.68 -17.06
C MET A 23 18.26 -10.13 -17.66
N VAL A 24 18.48 -11.44 -17.76
CA VAL A 24 19.67 -11.98 -18.43
C VAL A 24 19.60 -11.66 -19.93
N LEU A 25 18.41 -11.78 -20.53
CA LEU A 25 18.16 -11.38 -21.91
C LEU A 25 18.27 -9.87 -22.14
N ASP A 26 18.09 -9.00 -21.15
CA ASP A 26 18.31 -7.55 -21.25
C ASP A 26 19.80 -7.19 -21.38
N PHE A 27 20.68 -7.98 -20.75
CA PHE A 27 22.13 -7.79 -20.86
C PHE A 27 22.69 -8.28 -22.19
N LEU A 28 22.02 -9.26 -22.81
CA LEU A 28 22.49 -9.88 -24.05
C LEU A 28 22.58 -8.86 -25.22
N PRO A 29 21.58 -7.99 -25.47
CA PRO A 29 21.68 -6.91 -26.44
C PRO A 29 22.83 -5.96 -26.20
N LEU A 30 23.10 -5.58 -24.95
CA LEU A 30 24.22 -4.69 -24.59
C LEU A 30 25.57 -5.31 -24.94
N ILE A 31 25.74 -6.60 -24.64
CA ILE A 31 26.96 -7.35 -24.98
C ILE A 31 27.08 -7.53 -26.49
N LEU A 32 25.99 -7.94 -27.16
CA LEU A 32 25.97 -8.15 -28.60
C LEU A 32 26.25 -6.85 -29.37
N LEU A 33 25.81 -5.69 -28.88
CA LEU A 33 26.09 -4.38 -29.47
C LEU A 33 27.58 -4.06 -29.55
N LEU A 34 28.42 -4.59 -28.65
CA LEU A 34 29.87 -4.39 -28.67
C LEU A 34 30.57 -5.15 -29.80
N PHE A 35 29.93 -6.17 -30.36
CA PHE A 35 30.48 -7.03 -31.41
C PHE A 35 29.83 -6.81 -32.78
N ILE A 36 28.92 -5.84 -32.91
CA ILE A 36 28.23 -5.55 -34.17
C ILE A 36 29.01 -4.48 -34.92
N ASP A 37 29.72 -4.90 -35.97
CA ASP A 37 30.45 -3.99 -36.87
C ASP A 37 29.53 -3.30 -37.90
N THR A 38 28.31 -3.81 -38.11
CA THR A 38 27.37 -3.28 -39.10
C THR A 38 25.89 -3.40 -38.72
N ILE A 39 25.13 -2.35 -39.00
CA ILE A 39 23.66 -2.24 -38.78
C ILE A 39 22.86 -3.29 -39.57
N ARG A 40 23.46 -3.88 -40.62
CA ARG A 40 22.82 -4.92 -41.46
C ARG A 40 23.00 -6.34 -40.91
N SER A 41 23.71 -6.52 -39.81
CA SER A 41 23.94 -7.83 -39.21
C SER A 41 22.63 -8.44 -38.68
N PRO A 42 22.37 -9.75 -38.87
CA PRO A 42 21.23 -10.44 -38.25
C PRO A 42 21.27 -10.35 -36.71
N PHE A 43 22.44 -10.18 -36.11
CA PHE A 43 22.58 -9.93 -34.68
C PHE A 43 21.94 -8.59 -34.26
N PHE A 44 22.03 -7.55 -35.09
CA PHE A 44 21.41 -6.25 -34.83
C PHE A 44 19.88 -6.35 -34.74
N PHE A 45 19.25 -7.03 -35.71
CA PHE A 45 17.80 -7.26 -35.68
C PHE A 45 17.38 -8.10 -34.46
N THR A 46 18.18 -9.11 -34.11
CA THR A 46 17.93 -9.94 -32.92
C THR A 46 17.98 -9.12 -31.64
N THR A 47 18.96 -8.20 -31.51
CA THR A 47 19.06 -7.30 -30.34
C THR A 47 17.88 -6.34 -30.24
N ILE A 48 17.36 -5.84 -31.36
CA ILE A 48 16.16 -5.00 -31.39
C ILE A 48 14.93 -5.81 -30.97
N SER A 49 14.74 -7.00 -31.54
CA SER A 49 13.60 -7.86 -31.21
C SER A 49 13.57 -8.23 -29.73
N LEU A 50 14.73 -8.58 -29.14
CA LEU A 50 14.84 -8.86 -27.71
C LEU A 50 14.50 -7.64 -26.85
N SER A 51 15.04 -6.47 -27.20
CA SER A 51 14.74 -5.21 -26.50
C SER A 51 13.24 -4.86 -26.54
N VAL A 52 12.58 -5.07 -27.68
CA VAL A 52 11.12 -4.84 -27.83
C VAL A 52 10.32 -5.81 -26.97
N LEU A 53 10.67 -7.10 -26.97
CA LEU A 53 10.00 -8.11 -26.14
C LEU A 53 10.14 -7.79 -24.64
N ASN A 54 11.32 -7.35 -24.20
CA ASN A 54 11.55 -6.92 -22.82
C ASN A 54 10.73 -5.67 -22.47
N GLY A 55 10.68 -4.68 -23.37
CA GLY A 55 9.82 -3.51 -23.20
C GLY A 55 8.35 -3.87 -23.04
N LEU A 56 7.82 -4.76 -23.88
CA LEU A 56 6.44 -5.26 -23.78
C LEU A 56 6.18 -6.01 -22.46
N TYR A 57 7.16 -6.79 -21.99
CA TYR A 57 7.05 -7.47 -20.71
C TYR A 57 7.00 -6.50 -19.53
N ILE A 58 7.85 -5.47 -19.52
CA ILE A 58 7.84 -4.43 -18.49
C ILE A 58 6.49 -3.71 -18.48
N ILE A 59 5.94 -3.36 -19.65
CA ILE A 59 4.61 -2.76 -19.76
C ILE A 59 3.53 -3.67 -19.18
N ARG A 60 3.54 -4.96 -19.55
CA ARG A 60 2.61 -5.96 -19.01
C ARG A 60 2.72 -6.05 -17.48
N PHE A 61 3.94 -6.08 -16.96
CA PHE A 61 4.19 -6.13 -15.52
C PHE A 61 3.60 -4.91 -14.79
N MET A 62 3.82 -3.70 -15.31
CA MET A 62 3.26 -2.49 -14.72
C MET A 62 1.73 -2.48 -14.75
N ILE A 63 1.10 -2.99 -15.81
CA ILE A 63 -0.36 -3.13 -15.90
C ILE A 63 -0.88 -4.10 -14.83
N ILE A 64 -0.21 -5.23 -14.63
CA ILE A 64 -0.58 -6.21 -13.60
C ILE A 64 -0.46 -5.58 -12.20
N LEU A 65 0.63 -4.85 -11.92
CA LEU A 65 0.80 -4.11 -10.67
C LEU A 65 -0.35 -3.12 -10.43
N ILE A 66 -0.72 -2.33 -11.44
CA ILE A 66 -1.84 -1.39 -11.33
C ILE A 66 -3.16 -2.10 -11.06
N LYS A 67 -3.40 -3.25 -11.70
CA LYS A 67 -4.63 -4.04 -11.52
C LYS A 67 -4.73 -4.64 -10.11
N LYS A 68 -3.62 -5.14 -9.57
CA LYS A 68 -3.55 -5.75 -8.24
C LYS A 68 -3.48 -4.73 -7.09
N SER A 69 -3.11 -3.48 -7.39
CA SER A 69 -3.01 -2.42 -6.38
C SER A 69 -4.36 -1.75 -6.09
N VAL A 70 -4.52 -1.23 -4.87
CA VAL A 70 -5.76 -0.56 -4.39
C VAL A 70 -5.45 0.84 -3.84
N GLY A 71 -6.47 1.71 -3.79
CA GLY A 71 -6.42 3.01 -3.12
C GLY A 71 -5.33 3.96 -3.62
N LYS A 72 -4.62 4.60 -2.68
CA LYS A 72 -3.56 5.59 -2.96
C LYS A 72 -2.39 4.97 -3.75
N ILE A 73 -2.08 3.69 -3.50
CA ILE A 73 -1.01 2.95 -4.18
C ILE A 73 -1.33 2.77 -5.67
N LYS A 74 -2.57 2.37 -5.99
CA LYS A 74 -3.03 2.26 -7.39
C LYS A 74 -2.89 3.58 -8.16
N LYS A 75 -3.27 4.70 -7.53
CA LYS A 75 -3.16 6.03 -8.12
C LYS A 75 -1.69 6.40 -8.40
N LYS A 76 -0.79 6.08 -7.48
CA LYS A 76 0.66 6.31 -7.65
C LYS A 76 1.26 5.45 -8.76
N PHE A 77 0.93 4.15 -8.84
CA PHE A 77 1.38 3.31 -9.96
C PHE A 77 0.87 3.77 -11.31
N LYS A 78 -0.38 4.26 -11.39
CA LYS A 78 -0.90 4.86 -12.61
C LYS A 78 -0.10 6.11 -13.02
N LEU A 79 0.20 7.00 -12.08
CA LEU A 79 1.04 8.18 -12.34
C LEU A 79 2.44 7.77 -12.80
N PHE A 80 3.07 6.81 -12.14
CA PHE A 80 4.37 6.28 -12.53
C PHE A 80 4.34 5.71 -13.96
N PHE A 81 3.30 4.95 -14.31
CA PHE A 81 3.11 4.40 -15.65
C PHE A 81 2.90 5.50 -16.71
N ILE A 82 2.06 6.50 -16.42
CA ILE A 82 1.84 7.64 -17.32
C ILE A 82 3.14 8.41 -17.56
N GLY A 83 3.88 8.73 -16.49
CA GLY A 83 5.17 9.42 -16.61
C GLY A 83 6.19 8.61 -17.41
N THR A 84 6.20 7.28 -17.25
CA THR A 84 7.03 6.38 -18.06
C THR A 84 6.64 6.43 -19.54
N MET A 85 5.34 6.34 -19.86
CA MET A 85 4.85 6.40 -21.24
C MET A 85 5.13 7.76 -21.90
N ILE A 86 5.08 8.87 -21.15
CA ILE A 86 5.46 10.20 -21.63
C ILE A 86 6.98 10.29 -21.85
N SER A 87 7.79 9.69 -20.98
CA SER A 87 9.26 9.75 -21.16
C SER A 87 9.77 8.89 -22.32
N LEU A 88 9.02 7.87 -22.75
CA LEU A 88 9.51 6.86 -23.70
C LEU A 88 9.74 7.41 -25.13
N PRO A 89 8.86 8.24 -25.71
CA PRO A 89 9.10 8.87 -27.01
C PRO A 89 10.34 9.77 -27.06
N SER A 90 10.80 10.30 -25.92
CA SER A 90 12.04 11.09 -25.86
C SER A 90 13.28 10.32 -26.35
N LEU A 91 13.28 8.99 -26.22
CA LEU A 91 14.34 8.14 -26.75
C LEU A 91 14.37 8.14 -28.28
N ILE A 92 13.21 8.25 -28.93
CA ILE A 92 13.13 8.37 -30.39
C ILE A 92 13.74 9.69 -30.83
N TYR A 93 13.45 10.79 -30.13
CA TYR A 93 14.07 12.08 -30.40
C TYR A 93 15.59 12.03 -30.20
N ALA A 94 16.07 11.38 -29.14
CA ALA A 94 17.51 11.20 -28.90
C ALA A 94 18.20 10.43 -30.05
N ILE A 95 17.57 9.38 -30.59
CA ILE A 95 18.07 8.63 -31.74
C ILE A 95 18.13 9.52 -32.99
N ILE A 96 17.05 10.25 -33.29
CA ILE A 96 16.98 11.15 -34.45
C ILE A 96 18.08 12.21 -34.41
N VAL A 97 18.27 12.83 -33.23
CA VAL A 97 19.29 13.86 -33.02
C VAL A 97 20.70 13.26 -33.11
N THR A 98 20.94 12.08 -32.55
CA THR A 98 22.27 11.45 -32.57
C THR A 98 22.67 11.02 -33.98
N LEU A 99 21.71 10.54 -34.79
CA LEU A 99 21.94 10.12 -36.16
C LEU A 99 22.03 11.30 -37.16
N GLN A 100 21.82 12.54 -36.71
CA GLN A 100 21.91 13.75 -37.54
C GLN A 100 21.06 13.67 -38.83
N ILE A 101 19.89 13.02 -38.76
CA ILE A 101 19.03 12.76 -39.93
C ILE A 101 18.38 14.06 -40.43
N LEU A 102 18.20 15.04 -39.56
CA LEU A 102 17.47 16.27 -39.83
C LEU A 102 18.41 17.46 -40.08
N PRO A 103 17.96 18.49 -40.81
CA PRO A 103 18.69 19.74 -40.96
C PRO A 103 19.02 20.39 -39.59
N PRO A 104 20.12 21.14 -39.45
CA PRO A 104 20.62 21.63 -38.16
C PRO A 104 19.57 22.38 -37.31
N ILE A 105 18.80 23.28 -37.94
CA ILE A 105 17.78 24.08 -37.23
C ILE A 105 16.65 23.19 -36.70
N ILE A 106 16.22 22.20 -37.48
CA ILE A 106 15.15 21.27 -37.08
C ILE A 106 15.66 20.33 -36.00
N GLN A 107 16.93 19.92 -36.09
CA GLN A 107 17.57 19.04 -35.11
C GLN A 107 17.63 19.70 -33.72
N GLU A 108 17.96 20.99 -33.63
CA GLU A 108 17.93 21.74 -32.37
C GLU A 108 16.52 21.77 -31.76
N ILE A 109 15.49 22.05 -32.58
CA ILE A 109 14.10 22.07 -32.12
C ILE A 109 13.68 20.69 -31.58
N VAL A 110 14.00 19.63 -32.32
CA VAL A 110 13.69 18.24 -31.92
C VAL A 110 14.42 17.85 -30.63
N TYR A 111 15.66 18.30 -30.46
CA TYR A 111 16.42 18.10 -29.23
C TYR A 111 15.71 18.73 -28.03
N PHE A 112 15.34 20.02 -28.11
CA PHE A 112 14.66 20.69 -27.00
C PHE A 112 13.29 20.11 -26.70
N LEU A 113 12.53 19.69 -27.73
CA LEU A 113 11.26 18.99 -27.54
C LEU A 113 11.45 17.66 -26.81
N GLY A 114 12.42 16.85 -27.22
CA GLY A 114 12.71 15.57 -26.57
C GLY A 114 13.16 15.72 -25.13
N VAL A 115 14.02 16.70 -24.83
CA VAL A 115 14.43 17.02 -23.46
C VAL A 115 13.23 17.50 -22.62
N GLY A 116 12.38 18.36 -23.18
CA GLY A 116 11.18 18.85 -22.50
C GLY A 116 10.22 17.72 -22.14
N GLU A 117 9.95 16.82 -23.09
CA GLU A 117 9.10 15.64 -22.86
C GLU A 117 9.69 14.71 -21.79
N LEU A 118 11.01 14.45 -21.85
CA LEU A 118 11.71 13.64 -20.85
C LEU A 118 11.56 14.24 -19.45
N LEU A 119 11.77 15.55 -19.31
CA LEU A 119 11.64 16.25 -18.03
C LEU A 119 10.22 16.21 -17.49
N ILE A 120 9.20 16.41 -18.34
CA ILE A 120 7.79 16.28 -17.95
C ILE A 120 7.50 14.87 -17.42
N GLY A 121 7.94 13.84 -18.15
CA GLY A 121 7.81 12.44 -17.73
C GLY A 121 8.48 12.18 -16.37
N PHE A 122 9.71 12.69 -16.18
CA PHE A 122 10.44 12.55 -14.92
C PHE A 122 9.83 13.31 -13.75
N ILE A 123 9.26 14.50 -13.97
CA ILE A 123 8.53 15.24 -12.93
C ILE A 123 7.32 14.42 -12.46
N ILE A 124 6.56 13.84 -13.40
CA ILE A 124 5.42 12.98 -13.07
C ILE A 124 5.87 11.73 -12.29
N ILE A 125 6.97 11.09 -12.72
CA ILE A 125 7.56 9.95 -12.01
C ILE A 125 8.00 10.38 -10.61
N TYR A 126 8.67 11.52 -10.46
CA TYR A 126 9.11 12.03 -9.17
C TYR A 126 7.94 12.18 -8.19
N PHE A 127 6.84 12.83 -8.59
CA PHE A 127 5.64 12.95 -7.75
C PHE A 127 4.97 11.62 -7.45
N SER A 128 5.10 10.63 -8.34
CA SER A 128 4.56 9.29 -8.10
C SER A 128 5.35 8.54 -7.01
N VAL A 129 6.66 8.76 -6.94
CA VAL A 129 7.57 8.11 -5.98
C VAL A 129 7.67 8.88 -4.65
N TYR A 130 7.46 10.20 -4.68
CA TYR A 130 7.41 11.04 -3.49
C TYR A 130 6.30 10.54 -2.54
N ASP A 131 6.64 10.25 -1.28
CA ASP A 131 5.79 9.59 -0.28
C ASP A 131 5.22 8.21 -0.69
N PHE A 132 5.85 7.49 -1.63
CA PHE A 132 5.37 6.15 -1.99
C PHE A 132 5.53 5.24 -0.76
N PRO A 133 4.44 4.65 -0.23
CA PRO A 133 4.55 3.81 0.95
C PRO A 133 5.53 2.67 0.65
N PRO A 134 6.47 2.36 1.57
CA PRO A 134 7.42 1.28 1.38
C PRO A 134 6.67 0.03 0.86
N PHE A 135 7.15 -0.53 -0.26
CA PHE A 135 6.59 -1.67 -1.00
C PHE A 135 6.47 -2.99 -0.19
N TYR A 136 6.58 -2.94 1.13
CA TYR A 136 7.13 -4.05 1.89
C TYR A 136 6.18 -5.22 2.16
N GLU A 137 4.87 -5.07 1.92
CA GLU A 137 3.95 -5.99 2.59
C GLU A 137 2.72 -6.34 1.75
N PHE A 138 2.87 -6.79 0.51
CA PHE A 138 1.72 -7.20 -0.32
C PHE A 138 0.77 -8.25 0.32
N GLU A 139 1.17 -8.87 1.44
CA GLU A 139 0.38 -9.80 2.24
C GLU A 139 -0.07 -9.27 3.62
N TRP A 140 0.14 -7.98 3.94
CA TRP A 140 -0.23 -7.42 5.26
C TRP A 140 -1.69 -7.70 5.63
N ARG A 141 -2.57 -7.76 4.63
CA ARG A 141 -4.01 -8.07 4.81
C ARG A 141 -4.27 -9.48 5.34
N ASN A 142 -3.47 -10.46 4.91
CA ASN A 142 -3.63 -11.85 5.34
C ASN A 142 -3.24 -12.04 6.81
N ASP A 143 -2.49 -11.08 7.35
CA ASP A 143 -2.04 -11.07 8.73
C ASP A 143 -3.00 -10.30 9.65
N LEU A 144 -4.02 -9.61 9.11
CA LEU A 144 -5.05 -8.94 9.90
C LEU A 144 -5.97 -9.96 10.55
N LYS A 145 -6.17 -9.88 11.88
CA LYS A 145 -7.12 -10.74 12.59
C LYS A 145 -8.35 -9.97 13.04
N ARG A 146 -8.17 -8.97 13.90
CA ARG A 146 -9.29 -8.24 14.55
C ARG A 146 -8.95 -6.79 14.80
N LEU A 147 -9.95 -5.92 14.75
CA LEU A 147 -9.89 -4.51 15.09
C LEU A 147 -10.95 -4.18 16.13
N PHE A 148 -10.56 -3.42 17.14
CA PHE A 148 -11.44 -2.90 18.18
C PHE A 148 -11.25 -1.39 18.32
N ILE A 149 -12.35 -0.67 18.54
CA ILE A 149 -12.33 0.73 18.96
C ILE A 149 -13.06 0.79 20.30
N ILE A 150 -12.35 1.20 21.34
CA ILE A 150 -12.83 1.09 22.72
C ILE A 150 -12.81 2.46 23.37
N ASN A 151 -13.83 2.73 24.18
CA ASN A 151 -13.80 3.85 25.11
C ASN A 151 -13.05 3.42 26.38
N ASN A 152 -11.86 3.96 26.61
CA ASN A 152 -11.01 3.69 27.78
C ASN A 152 -11.68 4.05 29.12
N PHE A 153 -12.63 4.98 29.11
CA PHE A 153 -13.32 5.41 30.33
C PHE A 153 -14.44 4.43 30.73
N THR A 154 -15.35 4.13 29.80
CA THR A 154 -16.47 3.21 30.07
C THR A 154 -16.11 1.73 29.87
N LYS A 155 -14.98 1.46 29.19
CA LYS A 155 -14.54 0.14 28.72
C LYS A 155 -15.48 -0.48 27.67
N ASP A 156 -16.39 0.31 27.11
CA ASP A 156 -17.30 -0.14 26.07
C ASP A 156 -16.56 -0.30 24.74
N CYS A 157 -16.81 -1.42 24.06
CA CYS A 157 -16.39 -1.59 22.67
C CYS A 157 -17.36 -0.82 21.76
N LEU A 158 -16.88 0.26 21.15
CA LEU A 158 -17.69 1.08 20.25
C LEU A 158 -17.79 0.45 18.85
N PHE A 159 -16.73 -0.23 18.42
CA PHE A 159 -16.68 -0.87 17.11
C PHE A 159 -15.79 -2.12 17.14
N TYR A 160 -16.24 -3.15 16.43
CA TYR A 160 -15.53 -4.41 16.26
C TYR A 160 -15.54 -4.81 14.78
N TYR A 161 -14.39 -5.26 14.28
CA TYR A 161 -14.27 -5.82 12.94
C TYR A 161 -13.36 -7.04 12.96
N ASN A 162 -13.85 -8.15 12.40
CA ASN A 162 -13.10 -9.40 12.28
C ASN A 162 -12.69 -9.59 10.83
N PHE A 163 -11.40 -9.54 10.52
CA PHE A 163 -10.90 -9.67 9.15
C PHE A 163 -10.94 -11.10 8.63
N GLU A 164 -11.10 -12.10 9.51
CA GLU A 164 -11.15 -13.53 9.16
C GLU A 164 -12.54 -13.99 8.69
N LYS A 165 -13.61 -13.23 9.00
CA LYS A 165 -14.99 -13.57 8.60
C LYS A 165 -15.34 -13.07 7.19
N ASN A 166 -16.17 -13.81 6.47
CA ASN A 166 -16.55 -13.47 5.09
C ASN A 166 -17.35 -12.16 5.01
N LYS A 167 -17.12 -11.33 3.98
CA LYS A 167 -17.73 -9.98 3.85
C LYS A 167 -19.26 -10.00 3.89
N GLU A 168 -19.88 -11.00 3.26
CA GLU A 168 -21.35 -11.14 3.23
C GLU A 168 -21.93 -11.56 4.58
N GLU A 169 -21.21 -12.38 5.34
CA GLU A 169 -21.62 -12.77 6.70
C GLU A 169 -21.54 -11.57 7.64
N GLN A 170 -20.51 -10.74 7.52
CA GLN A 170 -20.40 -9.53 8.33
C GLN A 170 -21.56 -8.56 8.08
N ILE A 171 -21.95 -8.34 6.82
CA ILE A 171 -23.04 -7.42 6.47
C ILE A 171 -24.41 -7.99 6.87
N LYS A 172 -24.66 -9.29 6.64
CA LYS A 172 -25.91 -9.96 7.03
C LYS A 172 -26.07 -10.05 8.56
N ASN A 173 -24.98 -10.17 9.30
CA ASN A 173 -25.03 -10.24 10.75
C ASN A 173 -25.38 -8.88 11.39
N ILE A 174 -25.08 -7.73 10.77
CA ILE A 174 -25.53 -6.40 11.24
C ILE A 174 -27.05 -6.31 11.33
N THR A 175 -27.76 -7.02 10.44
CA THR A 175 -29.23 -7.01 10.38
C THR A 175 -29.94 -7.97 11.33
N PHE A 176 -29.23 -8.87 12.02
CA PHE A 176 -29.84 -9.86 12.91
C PHE A 176 -29.27 -9.80 14.34
N THR A 177 -30.09 -9.26 15.24
CA THR A 177 -30.13 -9.54 16.70
C THR A 177 -28.83 -9.44 17.52
N LYS A 178 -28.87 -8.47 18.45
CA LYS A 178 -28.04 -8.10 19.61
C LYS A 178 -27.26 -9.18 20.40
N ASN A 179 -27.43 -10.48 20.12
CA ASN A 179 -26.88 -11.58 20.94
C ASN A 179 -25.79 -12.43 20.28
N ASP A 180 -25.59 -12.37 18.96
CA ASP A 180 -24.60 -13.24 18.28
C ASP A 180 -23.27 -12.53 17.94
N TYR A 181 -23.14 -11.26 18.35
CA TYR A 181 -22.17 -10.34 17.75
C TYR A 181 -20.72 -10.49 18.24
N VAL A 182 -20.52 -11.01 19.44
CA VAL A 182 -19.22 -11.02 20.11
C VAL A 182 -19.18 -12.32 20.91
N SER A 183 -18.31 -13.26 20.54
CA SER A 183 -18.06 -14.42 21.40
C SER A 183 -17.66 -13.90 22.79
N ASP A 184 -18.03 -14.53 23.90
CA ASP A 184 -17.70 -14.01 25.25
C ASP A 184 -16.20 -13.71 25.42
N ILE A 185 -15.35 -14.38 24.64
CA ILE A 185 -13.91 -14.14 24.54
C ILE A 185 -13.58 -12.77 23.93
N ASP A 186 -14.30 -12.34 22.89
CA ASP A 186 -14.08 -11.04 22.23
C ASP A 186 -14.50 -9.85 23.12
N LYS A 187 -15.39 -10.05 24.11
CA LYS A 187 -15.71 -9.03 25.13
C LYS A 187 -14.59 -8.88 26.18
N ILE A 188 -13.82 -9.94 26.43
CA ILE A 188 -12.76 -9.95 27.45
C ILE A 188 -11.49 -9.25 26.94
N ILE A 189 -11.21 -9.34 25.63
CA ILE A 189 -9.98 -8.79 25.01
C ILE A 189 -9.81 -7.28 25.30
N PRO A 190 -10.81 -6.40 25.07
CA PRO A 190 -10.74 -4.98 25.41
C PRO A 190 -10.31 -4.73 26.87
N GLY A 191 -10.97 -5.40 27.82
CA GLY A 191 -10.70 -5.25 29.25
C GLY A 191 -9.30 -5.75 29.64
N GLY A 192 -8.86 -6.84 29.03
CA GLY A 192 -7.52 -7.39 29.23
C GLY A 192 -6.42 -6.44 28.77
N ILE A 193 -6.58 -5.80 27.61
CA ILE A 193 -5.56 -4.87 27.08
C ILE A 193 -5.48 -3.59 27.93
N ILE A 194 -6.62 -3.04 28.35
CA ILE A 194 -6.65 -1.90 29.28
C ILE A 194 -5.98 -2.27 30.62
N GLY A 195 -6.22 -3.49 31.11
CA GLY A 195 -5.56 -4.00 32.32
C GLY A 195 -4.04 -4.06 32.17
N ILE A 196 -3.54 -4.51 31.01
CA ILE A 196 -2.10 -4.53 30.72
C ILE A 196 -1.52 -3.11 30.69
N GLU A 197 -2.19 -2.14 30.07
CA GLU A 197 -1.76 -0.73 30.09
C GLU A 197 -1.67 -0.17 31.53
N GLN A 198 -2.64 -0.50 32.39
CA GLN A 198 -2.63 -0.08 33.79
C GLN A 198 -1.48 -0.70 34.59
N ILE A 199 -1.21 -2.00 34.37
CA ILE A 199 -0.09 -2.68 35.03
C ILE A 199 1.24 -2.07 34.59
N VAL A 200 1.45 -1.88 33.28
CA VAL A 200 2.69 -1.33 32.74
C VAL A 200 2.91 0.11 33.19
N SER A 201 1.88 0.97 33.14
CA SER A 201 1.99 2.35 33.62
C SER A 201 2.31 2.43 35.12
N THR A 202 1.74 1.52 35.92
CA THR A 202 2.05 1.40 37.35
C THR A 202 3.50 0.98 37.59
N ILE A 203 4.00 -0.02 36.86
CA ILE A 203 5.38 -0.54 37.01
C ILE A 203 6.42 0.48 36.53
N THR A 204 6.15 1.14 35.41
CA THR A 204 7.10 2.06 34.75
C THR A 204 7.12 3.45 35.39
N GLY A 205 6.19 3.75 36.31
CA GLY A 205 6.04 5.07 36.93
C GLY A 205 5.68 6.17 35.92
N THR A 206 5.41 5.80 34.67
CA THR A 206 5.06 6.71 33.59
C THR A 206 3.58 6.63 33.33
N LEU A 207 2.82 7.55 33.96
CA LEU A 207 1.40 7.77 33.65
C LEU A 207 1.16 8.10 32.16
N ASN A 208 2.21 8.52 31.43
CA ASN A 208 2.11 9.03 30.06
C ASN A 208 2.85 8.22 28.98
N LYS A 209 3.65 7.19 29.32
CA LYS A 209 4.19 6.30 28.28
C LYS A 209 3.14 5.25 27.96
N LYS A 210 2.53 5.41 26.79
CA LYS A 210 1.49 4.54 26.27
C LYS A 210 2.14 3.33 25.60
N ILE A 211 1.52 2.16 25.76
CA ILE A 211 1.97 0.96 25.07
C ILE A 211 1.56 1.12 23.61
N GLU A 212 2.52 1.08 22.69
CA GLU A 212 2.25 1.14 21.25
C GLU A 212 2.02 -0.26 20.66
N SER A 213 2.67 -1.28 21.23
CA SER A 213 2.48 -2.67 20.84
C SER A 213 2.69 -3.66 21.97
N ILE A 214 1.96 -4.77 21.93
CA ILE A 214 2.13 -5.94 22.80
C ILE A 214 2.45 -7.13 21.90
N LYS A 215 3.64 -7.71 22.08
CA LYS A 215 4.11 -8.85 21.28
C LYS A 215 3.81 -10.17 21.99
N GLY A 216 2.96 -10.98 21.38
CA GLY A 216 2.72 -12.38 21.77
C GLY A 216 3.56 -13.34 20.93
N LYS A 217 3.40 -14.65 21.18
CA LYS A 217 4.11 -15.71 20.46
C LYS A 217 3.69 -15.79 18.99
N ASP A 218 2.38 -15.70 18.72
CA ASP A 218 1.77 -15.92 17.40
C ASP A 218 0.92 -14.72 16.92
N SER A 219 1.06 -13.58 17.59
CA SER A 219 0.33 -12.36 17.27
C SER A 219 0.98 -11.12 17.87
N VAL A 220 0.74 -9.99 17.22
CA VAL A 220 1.08 -8.66 17.75
C VAL A 220 -0.20 -7.85 17.88
N ILE A 221 -0.31 -7.12 18.99
CA ILE A 221 -1.40 -6.19 19.25
C ILE A 221 -0.82 -4.79 19.11
N PHE A 222 -1.29 -4.02 18.14
CA PHE A 222 -0.98 -2.60 17.99
C PHE A 222 -2.04 -1.76 18.68
N ILE A 223 -1.62 -0.72 19.39
CA ILE A 223 -2.50 0.17 20.14
C ILE A 223 -2.18 1.60 19.74
N GLU A 224 -3.20 2.34 19.30
CA GLU A 224 -3.10 3.76 19.02
C GLU A 224 -4.20 4.51 19.77
N GLN A 225 -3.86 5.65 20.35
CA GLN A 225 -4.80 6.44 21.16
C GLN A 225 -5.43 7.54 20.31
N GLY A 226 -6.69 7.85 20.59
CA GLY A 226 -7.44 8.90 19.90
C GLY A 226 -6.83 10.28 20.10
N ILE A 227 -6.96 11.14 19.08
CA ILE A 227 -6.51 12.54 19.14
C ILE A 227 -7.69 13.43 19.53
N VAL A 228 -8.82 13.29 18.85
CA VAL A 228 -10.02 14.11 19.14
C VAL A 228 -10.61 13.77 20.51
N SER A 229 -10.56 12.50 20.89
CA SER A 229 -10.88 12.05 22.24
C SER A 229 -9.78 11.10 22.70
N SER A 230 -8.95 11.55 23.62
CA SER A 230 -7.92 10.73 24.27
C SER A 230 -8.49 9.55 25.06
N ARG A 231 -9.82 9.45 25.12
CA ARG A 231 -10.58 8.37 25.72
C ARG A 231 -10.78 7.19 24.77
N LEU A 232 -10.41 7.30 23.50
CA LEU A 232 -10.53 6.19 22.55
C LEU A 232 -9.20 5.45 22.39
N SER A 233 -9.24 4.13 22.47
CA SER A 233 -8.16 3.26 22.02
C SER A 233 -8.56 2.52 20.76
N TYR A 234 -7.66 2.53 19.78
CA TYR A 234 -7.74 1.77 18.54
C TYR A 234 -6.79 0.60 18.68
N ILE A 235 -7.31 -0.61 18.61
CA ILE A 235 -6.56 -1.83 18.86
C ILE A 235 -6.64 -2.72 17.63
N LEU A 236 -5.48 -3.07 17.08
CA LEU A 236 -5.37 -3.96 15.93
C LEU A 236 -4.57 -5.21 16.29
N ILE A 237 -5.20 -6.37 16.15
CA ILE A 237 -4.56 -7.67 16.35
C ILE A 237 -4.16 -8.24 15.00
N VAL A 238 -2.89 -8.60 14.88
CA VAL A 238 -2.31 -9.16 13.67
C VAL A 238 -1.46 -10.39 13.97
N LYS A 239 -1.10 -11.16 12.95
CA LYS A 239 -0.24 -12.33 13.06
C LYS A 239 1.24 -11.98 13.17
N ASN A 240 1.73 -11.07 12.32
CA ASN A 240 3.14 -10.69 12.25
C ASN A 240 3.33 -9.22 12.59
N GLU A 241 4.53 -8.86 13.07
CA GLU A 241 4.89 -7.46 13.33
C GLU A 241 5.32 -6.81 12.02
N LEU A 242 4.52 -5.86 11.53
CA LEU A 242 4.80 -5.14 10.31
C LEU A 242 4.54 -3.64 10.48
N GLU A 243 5.37 -2.80 9.87
CA GLU A 243 5.31 -1.33 10.05
C GLU A 243 4.07 -0.73 9.38
N SER A 244 3.56 -1.38 8.31
CA SER A 244 2.34 -0.90 7.66
C SER A 244 1.10 -0.94 8.56
N PHE A 245 1.09 -1.77 9.61
CA PHE A 245 -0.02 -1.83 10.55
C PHE A 245 -0.16 -0.57 11.39
N HIS A 246 0.96 0.08 11.75
CA HIS A 246 0.89 1.40 12.41
C HIS A 246 0.26 2.44 11.47
N HIS A 247 0.64 2.44 10.19
CA HIS A 247 0.04 3.33 9.20
C HIS A 247 -1.44 3.05 8.99
N PHE A 248 -1.82 1.77 8.91
CA PHE A 248 -3.21 1.36 8.74
C PHE A 248 -4.07 1.73 9.95
N LEU A 249 -3.59 1.47 11.17
CA LEU A 249 -4.28 1.84 12.40
C LEU A 249 -4.47 3.36 12.53
N ASN A 250 -3.45 4.14 12.15
CA ASN A 250 -3.52 5.60 12.13
C ASN A 250 -4.52 6.10 11.07
N SER A 251 -4.58 5.45 9.91
CA SER A 251 -5.60 5.72 8.89
C SER A 251 -7.02 5.44 9.42
N ILE A 252 -7.22 4.28 10.06
CA ILE A 252 -8.50 3.94 10.69
C ILE A 252 -8.90 5.01 11.71
N ARG A 253 -7.98 5.38 12.60
CA ARG A 253 -8.22 6.40 13.62
C ARG A 253 -8.65 7.73 12.99
N LYS A 254 -7.90 8.21 11.99
CA LYS A 254 -8.23 9.48 11.31
C LYS A 254 -9.61 9.44 10.67
N GLU A 255 -9.92 8.37 9.95
CA GLU A 255 -11.22 8.22 9.28
C GLU A 255 -12.36 8.11 10.29
N PHE A 256 -12.19 7.33 11.36
CA PHE A 256 -13.21 7.16 12.40
C PHE A 256 -13.48 8.49 13.13
N GLU A 257 -12.42 9.18 13.58
CA GLU A 257 -12.57 10.46 14.30
C GLU A 257 -13.10 11.57 13.39
N SER A 258 -12.75 11.56 12.11
CA SER A 258 -13.27 12.53 11.15
C SER A 258 -14.74 12.28 10.86
N PHE A 259 -15.12 11.02 10.64
CA PHE A 259 -16.48 10.65 10.27
C PHE A 259 -17.47 10.83 11.42
N PHE A 260 -17.07 10.47 12.65
CA PHE A 260 -17.93 10.56 13.83
C PHE A 260 -17.64 11.77 14.73
N LYS A 261 -16.88 12.77 14.26
CA LYS A 261 -16.36 13.88 15.07
C LYS A 261 -17.40 14.49 16.01
N GLU A 262 -18.58 14.82 15.50
CA GLU A 262 -19.65 15.46 16.28
C GLU A 262 -20.27 14.54 17.34
N ILE A 263 -20.38 13.25 17.00
CA ILE A 263 -20.91 12.20 17.89
C ILE A 263 -19.90 11.91 19.01
N LEU A 264 -18.60 11.88 18.68
CA LEU A 264 -17.52 11.63 19.64
C LEU A 264 -17.41 12.73 20.71
N ILE A 265 -17.74 13.99 20.38
CA ILE A 265 -17.73 15.11 21.34
C ILE A 265 -18.80 14.91 22.43
N ASN A 266 -19.92 14.26 22.10
CA ASN A 266 -21.04 14.03 23.02
C ASN A 266 -21.21 12.55 23.39
N LEU A 267 -20.13 11.76 23.30
CA LEU A 267 -20.18 10.30 23.46
C LEU A 267 -20.81 9.86 24.80
N ASP A 268 -20.57 10.63 25.87
CA ASP A 268 -21.08 10.35 27.22
C ASP A 268 -22.60 10.56 27.35
N LYS A 269 -23.22 11.33 26.44
CA LYS A 269 -24.66 11.66 26.45
C LYS A 269 -25.50 10.70 25.61
N LEU A 270 -24.86 9.78 24.86
CA LEU A 270 -25.57 8.79 24.06
C LEU A 270 -26.04 7.64 24.97
N SER A 271 -27.35 7.58 25.19
CA SER A 271 -28.00 6.57 26.05
C SER A 271 -28.40 5.29 25.31
N GLU A 272 -28.37 5.26 23.97
CA GLU A 272 -28.82 4.11 23.17
C GLU A 272 -27.77 3.60 22.17
N ASP A 273 -27.70 2.26 22.07
CA ASP A 273 -27.01 1.39 21.12
C ASP A 273 -25.87 2.04 20.29
N LYS A 274 -24.83 2.50 21.00
CA LYS A 274 -23.60 3.07 20.43
C LYS A 274 -23.01 2.19 19.32
N GLU A 275 -23.03 0.87 19.50
CA GLU A 275 -22.56 -0.10 18.50
C GLU A 275 -23.27 0.02 17.15
N ILE A 276 -24.58 0.30 17.14
CA ILE A 276 -25.36 0.46 15.89
C ILE A 276 -24.92 1.72 15.15
N ILE A 277 -24.70 2.82 15.87
CA ILE A 277 -24.27 4.10 15.29
C ILE A 277 -22.92 3.91 14.58
N PHE A 278 -21.98 3.24 15.24
CA PHE A 278 -20.64 3.02 14.70
C PHE A 278 -20.56 1.87 13.71
N SER A 279 -21.57 0.99 13.62
CA SER A 279 -21.59 -0.14 12.68
C SER A 279 -21.44 0.29 11.20
N SER A 280 -21.94 1.48 10.85
CA SER A 280 -21.81 2.08 9.53
C SER A 280 -20.34 2.22 9.06
N PHE A 281 -19.39 2.25 9.99
CA PHE A 281 -17.96 2.29 9.73
C PHE A 281 -17.42 1.05 9.01
N ILE A 282 -18.15 -0.08 9.01
CA ILE A 282 -17.80 -1.28 8.23
C ILE A 282 -17.56 -0.96 6.76
N HIS A 283 -18.36 -0.07 6.17
CA HIS A 283 -18.20 0.32 4.76
C HIS A 283 -16.90 1.09 4.52
N ILE A 284 -16.47 1.89 5.50
CA ILE A 284 -15.23 2.65 5.42
C ILE A 284 -14.02 1.71 5.57
N ILE A 285 -14.04 0.80 6.55
CA ILE A 285 -13.01 -0.24 6.71
C ILE A 285 -12.85 -1.05 5.42
N ASN A 286 -13.96 -1.50 4.81
CA ASN A 286 -13.93 -2.26 3.57
C ASN A 286 -13.33 -1.48 2.38
N ASN A 287 -13.38 -0.15 2.39
CA ASN A 287 -12.75 0.69 1.37
C ASN A 287 -11.26 0.95 1.64
N LEU A 288 -10.84 0.92 2.91
CA LEU A 288 -9.44 1.05 3.30
C LEU A 288 -8.64 -0.23 3.03
N ILE A 289 -9.31 -1.38 2.99
CA ILE A 289 -8.77 -2.68 2.56
C ILE A 289 -8.93 -2.80 1.04
#